data_AF-A0A951B2R8-F1
#
_entry.id   AF-A0A951B2R8-F1
#
_cell.length_a   1.000
_cell.length_b   1.000
_cell.length_c   1.000
_cell.angle_alpha   90.00
_cell.angle_beta   90.00
_cell.angle_gamma   90.00
#
_symmetry.space_group_name_H-M   'P 1'
#
loop_
_entity.id
_entity.type
_entity.pdbx_description
1 polymer ?
#
loop_
_entity_poly.entity_id
_entity_poly.type
_entity_poly.pdbx_seq_one_letter_code
_entity_poly.pdbx_strand_id
1 'polypeptide(L)'
;MSTNFLTRRNFVQAAAISAASIDTRLHAQTASPPNESGPTTSTVEDRDRRMRWWHEARFGMFVHFGLYSVLGRHEWAMEEEGIPVEEYQQLAKRFNPQPHAARAWAKLAKTAGMKYMVMTTKHHEGFCLFDTKLTNYCAPKQAAGR
;
A
#
# COMPACT_ATOMS: atom_id res chain seq x y z
N MET A 1 -47.97 -6.47 24.31
CA MET A 1 -46.59 -5.95 24.42
C MET A 1 -45.95 -6.10 23.04
N SER A 2 -45.86 -5.01 22.27
CA SER A 2 -45.29 -5.02 20.91
C SER A 2 -43.95 -4.30 20.94
N THR A 3 -42.87 -4.98 20.56
CA THR A 3 -41.50 -4.46 20.54
C THR A 3 -41.26 -3.71 19.23
N ASN A 4 -41.05 -2.40 19.32
CA ASN A 4 -40.64 -1.57 18.18
C ASN A 4 -39.14 -1.73 17.93
N PHE A 5 -38.75 -2.43 16.87
CA PHE A 5 -37.38 -2.39 16.36
C PHE A 5 -37.16 -1.09 15.57
N LEU A 6 -36.13 -0.32 15.94
CA LEU A 6 -35.65 0.77 15.10
C LEU A 6 -34.98 0.18 13.85
N THR A 7 -35.65 0.28 12.71
CA THR A 7 -35.04 0.03 11.40
C THR A 7 -34.24 1.23 10.90
N ARG A 8 -33.19 0.98 10.09
CA ARG A 8 -32.31 1.98 9.43
C ARG A 8 -33.06 3.17 8.79
N ARG A 9 -34.31 2.95 8.37
CA ARG A 9 -35.17 3.96 7.75
C ARG A 9 -35.59 5.08 8.72
N ASN A 10 -35.67 4.80 10.02
CA ASN A 10 -36.08 5.77 11.05
C ASN A 10 -34.92 6.65 11.54
N PHE A 11 -33.67 6.25 11.29
CA PHE A 11 -32.49 7.03 11.69
C PHE A 11 -32.25 8.24 10.76
N VAL A 12 -32.59 8.11 9.48
CA VAL A 12 -32.35 9.16 8.47
C VAL A 12 -33.37 10.30 8.56
N GLN A 13 -34.56 10.07 9.14
CA GLN A 13 -35.58 11.12 9.31
C GLN A 13 -35.39 12.01 10.56
N ALA A 14 -34.52 11.65 11.50
CA ALA A 14 -34.33 12.41 12.75
C ALA A 14 -33.22 13.48 12.70
N ALA A 15 -32.52 13.65 11.58
CA ALA A 15 -31.38 14.57 11.47
C ALA A 15 -31.71 15.94 10.86
N ALA A 16 -33.00 16.30 10.75
CA ALA A 16 -33.41 17.61 10.27
C ALA A 16 -34.27 18.27 11.34
N ILE A 17 -33.67 19.17 12.14
CA ILE A 17 -34.24 20.45 12.59
C ILE A 17 -33.14 21.27 13.30
N SER A 18 -32.85 22.41 12.67
CA SER A 18 -32.40 23.71 13.21
C SER A 18 -31.07 23.85 13.95
N ALA A 19 -30.08 24.40 13.24
CA ALA A 19 -29.17 25.39 13.80
C ALA A 19 -29.15 26.64 12.89
N ALA A 20 -29.29 27.79 13.55
CA ALA A 20 -29.54 29.11 13.00
C ALA A 20 -28.44 29.62 12.05
N SER A 21 -28.85 30.55 11.18
CA SER A 21 -27.98 31.30 10.27
C SER A 21 -26.86 32.03 11.02
N ILE A 22 -25.66 31.44 11.02
CA ILE A 22 -24.41 32.16 11.24
C ILE A 22 -23.80 32.36 9.87
N ASP A 23 -23.87 33.61 9.40
CA ASP A 23 -23.31 34.05 8.12
C ASP A 23 -21.77 34.05 8.23
N THR A 24 -21.19 32.86 8.23
CA THR A 24 -19.75 32.67 8.18
C THR A 24 -19.40 32.74 6.70
N ARG A 25 -18.96 33.90 6.24
CA ARG A 25 -18.30 34.00 4.93
C ARG A 25 -17.05 33.11 4.97
N LEU A 26 -17.19 31.84 4.57
CA LEU A 26 -16.05 31.06 4.13
C LEU A 26 -15.46 31.82 2.94
N HIS A 27 -14.33 32.50 3.18
CA HIS A 27 -13.40 32.73 2.09
C HIS A 27 -12.98 31.33 1.64
N ALA A 28 -13.60 30.84 0.57
CA ALA A 28 -13.01 29.80 -0.23
C ALA A 28 -11.67 30.38 -0.70
N GLN A 29 -10.59 30.03 -0.02
CA GLN A 29 -9.26 30.20 -0.57
C GLN A 29 -9.26 29.38 -1.85
N THR A 30 -9.38 30.07 -2.98
CA THR A 30 -9.03 29.49 -4.27
C THR A 30 -7.61 28.96 -4.10
N ALA A 31 -7.46 27.64 -4.14
CA ALA A 31 -6.15 27.02 -4.15
C ALA A 31 -5.34 27.72 -5.25
N SER A 32 -4.21 28.30 -4.88
CA SER A 32 -3.29 28.87 -5.86
C SER A 32 -2.98 27.79 -6.91
N PRO A 33 -2.90 28.15 -8.20
CA PRO A 33 -2.49 27.20 -9.22
C PRO A 33 -1.15 26.57 -8.79
N PRO A 34 -0.96 25.26 -9.04
CA PRO A 34 0.28 24.59 -8.66
C PRO A 34 1.46 25.37 -9.24
N ASN A 35 2.42 25.69 -8.38
CA ASN A 35 3.63 26.40 -8.74
C ASN A 35 4.38 25.59 -9.84
N GLU A 36 4.39 26.09 -11.07
CA GLU A 36 5.01 25.44 -12.25
C GLU A 36 6.56 25.43 -12.20
N SER A 37 7.18 25.93 -11.13
CA SER A 37 8.65 26.07 -11.05
C SER A 37 9.41 24.88 -10.44
N GLY A 38 8.76 23.74 -10.22
CA GLY A 38 9.47 22.47 -9.97
C GLY A 38 10.07 21.93 -11.28
N PRO A 39 11.13 21.11 -11.25
CA PRO A 39 11.67 20.52 -12.47
C PRO A 39 10.67 19.49 -13.05
N THR A 40 9.67 19.95 -13.80
CA THR A 40 8.74 19.10 -14.55
C THR A 40 9.34 18.78 -15.90
N THR A 41 10.22 17.79 -15.95
CA THR A 41 10.88 17.34 -17.20
C THR A 41 9.98 16.52 -18.12
N SER A 42 8.68 16.37 -17.84
CA SER A 42 7.76 15.62 -18.72
C SER A 42 6.55 16.45 -19.13
N THR A 43 6.39 16.64 -20.44
CA THR A 43 5.15 17.20 -21.02
C THR A 43 3.98 16.22 -20.85
N VAL A 44 2.76 16.70 -21.11
CA VAL A 44 1.54 15.86 -21.09
C VAL A 44 1.68 14.69 -22.06
N GLU A 45 2.20 14.95 -23.26
CA GLU A 45 2.42 13.94 -24.29
C GLU A 45 3.40 12.86 -23.85
N ASP A 46 4.47 13.23 -23.13
CA ASP A 46 5.44 12.27 -22.58
C ASP A 46 4.80 11.37 -21.51
N ARG A 47 4.05 11.97 -20.57
CA ARG A 47 3.32 11.24 -19.55
C ARG A 47 2.34 10.26 -20.18
N ASP A 48 1.53 10.73 -21.12
CA ASP A 48 0.53 9.90 -21.79
C ASP A 48 1.22 8.75 -22.52
N ARG A 49 2.33 9.00 -23.22
CA ARG A 49 3.17 7.97 -23.85
C ARG A 49 3.60 6.89 -22.88
N ARG A 50 4.11 7.26 -21.70
CA ARG A 50 4.58 6.30 -20.68
C ARG A 50 3.43 5.54 -20.01
N MET A 51 2.26 6.15 -19.89
CA MET A 51 1.10 5.56 -19.21
C MET A 51 0.20 4.70 -20.11
N ARG A 52 0.32 4.77 -21.45
CA ARG A 52 -0.52 3.99 -22.37
C ARG A 52 -0.57 2.50 -22.03
N TRP A 53 0.58 1.85 -21.90
CA TRP A 53 0.64 0.41 -21.61
C TRP A 53 -0.01 0.08 -20.26
N TRP A 54 0.14 0.95 -19.26
CA TRP A 54 -0.42 0.74 -17.92
C TRP A 54 -1.95 0.80 -17.96
N HIS A 55 -2.50 1.77 -18.69
CA HIS A 55 -3.94 1.86 -18.93
C HIS A 55 -4.46 0.65 -19.72
N GLU A 56 -3.73 0.16 -20.72
CA GLU A 56 -4.10 -1.04 -21.50
C GLU A 56 -4.00 -2.33 -20.67
N ALA A 57 -3.02 -2.41 -19.76
CA ALA A 57 -2.75 -3.59 -18.95
C ALA A 57 -3.91 -3.95 -18.02
N ARG A 58 -4.59 -2.94 -17.45
CA ARG A 58 -5.80 -3.00 -16.58
C ARG A 58 -5.70 -3.82 -15.29
N PHE A 59 -5.09 -4.99 -15.33
CA PHE A 59 -5.10 -5.99 -14.26
C PHE A 59 -3.68 -6.49 -13.96
N GLY A 60 -3.31 -6.48 -12.69
CA GLY A 60 -1.98 -6.89 -12.23
C GLY A 60 -2.00 -7.51 -10.84
N MET A 61 -0.86 -8.08 -10.44
CA MET A 61 -0.65 -8.67 -9.12
C MET A 61 0.12 -7.71 -8.23
N PHE A 62 -0.33 -7.51 -6.99
CA PHE A 62 0.51 -6.92 -5.95
C PHE A 62 1.00 -8.02 -5.02
N VAL A 63 2.32 -8.10 -4.82
CA VAL A 63 2.99 -9.04 -3.90
C VAL A 63 3.55 -8.25 -2.72
N HIS A 64 2.85 -8.33 -1.58
CA HIS A 64 3.40 -7.94 -0.29
C HIS A 64 4.14 -9.14 0.29
N PHE A 65 5.46 -9.03 0.34
CA PHE A 65 6.35 -10.06 0.84
C PHE A 65 7.48 -9.43 1.65
N GLY A 66 7.79 -10.02 2.81
CA GLY A 66 8.75 -9.47 3.77
C GLY A 66 8.85 -10.33 5.02
N LEU A 67 9.49 -9.81 6.08
CA LEU A 67 9.69 -10.60 7.31
C LEU A 67 8.37 -10.94 8.02
N TYR A 68 7.33 -10.12 7.85
CA TYR A 68 5.97 -10.43 8.32
C TYR A 68 5.43 -11.76 7.78
N SER A 69 5.87 -12.20 6.60
CA SER A 69 5.51 -13.51 6.05
C SER A 69 6.06 -14.69 6.87
N VAL A 70 7.20 -14.50 7.55
CA VAL A 70 7.76 -15.50 8.49
C VAL A 70 7.02 -15.45 9.82
N LEU A 71 6.60 -14.26 10.24
CA LEU A 71 5.79 -14.06 11.43
C LEU A 71 4.40 -14.70 11.28
N GLY A 72 3.91 -14.82 10.04
CA GLY A 72 2.58 -15.37 9.73
C GLY A 72 1.44 -14.41 10.10
N ARG A 73 1.73 -13.12 10.19
CA ARG A 73 0.80 -12.04 10.55
C ARG A 73 0.86 -10.92 9.51
N HIS A 74 0.03 -9.88 9.68
CA HIS A 74 -0.05 -8.76 8.75
C HIS A 74 1.21 -7.90 8.76
N GLU A 75 1.39 -7.10 7.70
CA GLU A 75 2.58 -6.29 7.44
C GLU A 75 2.78 -5.13 8.42
N TRP A 76 1.75 -4.79 9.20
CA TRP A 76 1.78 -3.79 10.27
C TRP A 76 2.04 -4.36 11.67
N ALA A 77 2.23 -5.68 11.82
CA ALA A 77 2.36 -6.34 13.12
C ALA A 77 3.47 -5.76 14.01
N MET A 78 4.56 -5.25 13.42
CA MET A 78 5.63 -4.60 14.20
C MET A 78 5.11 -3.37 14.97
N GLU A 79 4.30 -2.54 14.32
CA GLU A 79 3.75 -1.31 14.89
C GLU A 79 2.55 -1.62 15.80
N GLU A 80 1.56 -2.34 15.27
CA GLU A 80 0.29 -2.56 15.98
C GLU A 80 0.44 -3.41 17.24
N GLU A 81 1.42 -4.31 17.28
CA GLU A 81 1.70 -5.16 18.44
C GLU A 81 2.87 -4.61 19.30
N GLY A 82 3.49 -3.50 18.89
CA GLY A 82 4.61 -2.89 19.61
C GLY A 82 5.84 -3.78 19.72
N ILE A 83 6.16 -4.54 18.67
CA ILE A 83 7.31 -5.46 18.65
C ILE A 83 8.60 -4.64 18.55
N PRO A 84 9.55 -4.78 19.50
CA PRO A 84 10.83 -4.08 19.42
C PRO A 84 11.59 -4.38 18.12
N VAL A 85 12.28 -3.37 17.58
CA VAL A 85 13.03 -3.48 16.32
C VAL A 85 14.01 -4.64 16.36
N GLU A 86 14.78 -4.75 17.44
CA GLU A 86 15.82 -5.75 17.62
C GLU A 86 15.27 -7.18 17.62
N GLU A 87 14.06 -7.36 18.16
CA GLU A 87 13.34 -8.64 18.14
C GLU A 87 12.83 -8.95 16.73
N TYR A 88 12.19 -7.97 16.08
CA TYR A 88 11.64 -8.14 14.73
C TYR A 88 12.74 -8.47 13.71
N GLN A 89 13.91 -7.85 13.82
CA GLN A 89 15.06 -8.12 12.95
C GLN A 89 15.54 -9.58 13.03
N GLN A 90 15.29 -10.29 14.13
CA GLN A 90 15.65 -11.71 14.23
C GLN A 90 14.89 -12.59 13.25
N LEU A 91 13.73 -12.13 12.74
CA LEU A 91 12.96 -12.85 11.73
C LEU A 91 13.76 -13.09 10.44
N ALA A 92 14.73 -12.22 10.11
CA ALA A 92 15.58 -12.36 8.93
C ALA A 92 16.33 -13.70 8.91
N LYS A 93 16.77 -14.19 10.08
CA LYS A 93 17.47 -15.49 10.22
C LYS A 93 16.61 -16.68 9.80
N ARG A 94 15.29 -16.54 9.83
CA ARG A 94 14.30 -17.58 9.45
C ARG A 94 13.70 -17.32 8.06
N PHE A 95 14.02 -16.20 7.43
CA PHE A 95 13.49 -15.84 6.12
C PHE A 95 14.23 -16.62 5.04
N ASN A 96 13.67 -17.77 4.66
CA ASN A 96 14.20 -18.63 3.61
C ASN A 96 13.06 -19.09 2.68
N PRO A 97 12.62 -18.25 1.73
CA PRO A 97 11.55 -18.62 0.79
C PRO A 97 11.93 -19.85 -0.03
N GLN A 98 10.93 -20.67 -0.38
CA GLN A 98 11.13 -21.85 -1.20
C GLN A 98 11.89 -21.53 -2.50
N PRO A 99 12.78 -22.42 -2.97
CA PRO A 99 13.40 -22.26 -4.27
C PRO A 99 12.35 -22.02 -5.35
N HIS A 100 12.60 -21.04 -6.21
CA HIS A 100 11.74 -20.70 -7.35
C HIS A 100 10.32 -20.19 -7.02
N ALA A 101 10.05 -19.73 -5.78
CA ALA A 101 8.76 -19.11 -5.42
C ALA A 101 8.33 -18.00 -6.41
N ALA A 102 9.25 -17.11 -6.79
CA ALA A 102 8.96 -16.06 -7.77
C ALA A 102 8.50 -16.59 -9.14
N ARG A 103 9.04 -17.74 -9.59
CA ARG A 103 8.58 -18.38 -10.84
C ARG A 103 7.17 -18.91 -10.70
N ALA A 104 6.82 -19.49 -9.56
CA ALA A 104 5.46 -19.97 -9.30
C ALA A 104 4.46 -18.80 -9.31
N TRP A 105 4.80 -17.67 -8.68
CA TRP A 105 3.96 -16.48 -8.67
C TRP A 105 3.78 -15.89 -10.07
N ALA A 106 4.85 -15.77 -10.86
CA ALA A 106 4.77 -15.29 -12.23
C ALA A 106 3.90 -16.21 -13.12
N LYS A 107 4.02 -17.54 -12.96
CA LYS A 107 3.16 -18.51 -13.65
C LYS A 107 1.69 -18.32 -13.27
N LEU A 108 1.41 -18.12 -11.99
CA LEU A 108 0.06 -17.86 -11.50
C LEU A 108 -0.51 -16.57 -12.10
N ALA A 109 0.23 -15.47 -12.01
CA ALA A 109 -0.18 -14.18 -12.57
C ALA A 109 -0.51 -14.29 -14.07
N LYS A 110 0.37 -14.95 -14.84
CA LYS A 110 0.16 -15.19 -16.27
C LYS A 110 -1.10 -16.03 -16.52
N THR A 111 -1.31 -17.09 -15.75
CA THR A 111 -2.48 -17.98 -15.89
C THR A 111 -3.78 -17.25 -15.57
N ALA A 112 -3.74 -16.33 -14.59
CA ALA A 112 -4.87 -15.47 -14.23
C ALA A 112 -5.13 -14.32 -15.23
N GLY A 113 -4.31 -14.16 -16.27
CA GLY A 113 -4.46 -13.10 -17.27
C GLY A 113 -3.90 -11.72 -16.85
N MET A 114 -3.19 -11.64 -15.73
CA MET A 114 -2.55 -10.40 -15.26
C MET A 114 -1.43 -9.95 -16.20
N LYS A 115 -1.28 -8.63 -16.36
CA LYS A 115 -0.36 -8.00 -17.32
C LYS A 115 0.85 -7.35 -16.66
N TYR A 116 0.83 -7.14 -15.36
CA TYR A 116 1.95 -6.63 -14.58
C TYR A 116 1.96 -7.22 -13.17
N MET A 117 3.10 -7.10 -12.51
CA MET A 117 3.26 -7.41 -11.10
C MET A 117 4.01 -6.25 -10.42
N VAL A 118 3.61 -5.92 -9.20
CA VAL A 118 4.32 -5.01 -8.31
C VAL A 118 4.68 -5.79 -7.06
N MET A 119 5.94 -5.72 -6.63
CA MET A 119 6.42 -6.41 -5.45
C MET A 119 7.05 -5.38 -4.51
N THR A 120 6.80 -5.52 -3.21
CA THR A 120 7.46 -4.72 -2.19
C THR A 120 8.97 -4.92 -2.28
N THR A 121 9.73 -3.89 -2.67
CA THR A 121 11.20 -3.94 -2.61
C THR A 121 11.69 -3.72 -1.18
N LYS A 122 10.96 -2.89 -0.45
CA LYS A 122 11.06 -2.61 0.98
C LYS A 122 9.68 -2.17 1.46
N HIS A 123 9.24 -2.67 2.61
CA HIS A 123 7.99 -2.25 3.24
C HIS A 123 8.29 -1.46 4.53
N HIS A 124 7.26 -1.10 5.32
CA HIS A 124 7.38 -0.22 6.49
C HIS A 124 8.34 -0.75 7.56
N GLU A 125 8.50 -2.07 7.71
CA GLU A 125 9.48 -2.65 8.63
C GLU A 125 10.93 -2.37 8.25
N GLY A 126 11.19 -1.91 7.01
CA GLY A 126 12.50 -1.48 6.53
C GLY A 126 13.37 -2.57 5.92
N PHE A 127 12.93 -3.83 5.93
CA PHE A 127 13.71 -4.95 5.36
C PHE A 127 13.74 -4.89 3.84
N CYS A 128 14.94 -4.85 3.25
CA CYS A 128 15.10 -4.77 1.81
C CYS A 128 15.17 -6.18 1.16
N LEU A 129 14.36 -6.42 0.14
CA LEU A 129 14.40 -7.65 -0.66
C LEU A 129 15.44 -7.62 -1.80
N PHE A 130 16.33 -6.64 -1.80
CA PHE A 130 17.35 -6.45 -2.82
C PHE A 130 18.72 -6.16 -2.19
N ASP A 131 19.80 -6.39 -2.96
CA ASP A 131 21.16 -6.10 -2.50
C ASP A 131 21.44 -4.60 -2.51
N THR A 132 21.26 -3.96 -1.36
CA THR A 132 21.55 -2.55 -1.16
C THR A 132 22.91 -2.33 -0.50
N LYS A 133 23.62 -1.27 -0.88
CA LYS A 133 24.87 -0.85 -0.23
C LYS A 133 24.66 -0.02 1.04
N LEU A 134 23.42 0.39 1.33
CA LEU A 134 23.11 1.40 2.35
C LEU A 134 22.77 0.80 3.73
N THR A 135 22.48 -0.49 3.80
CA THR A 135 22.20 -1.19 5.05
C THR A 135 22.56 -2.67 4.93
N ASN A 136 22.74 -3.32 6.08
CA ASN A 136 22.85 -4.77 6.17
C ASN A 136 21.49 -5.44 6.36
N TYR A 137 20.43 -4.67 6.64
CA TYR A 137 19.07 -5.17 6.81
C TYR A 137 18.39 -5.48 5.46
N CYS A 138 18.92 -6.50 4.78
CA CYS A 138 18.45 -6.97 3.49
C CYS A 138 18.61 -8.49 3.32
N ALA A 139 17.81 -9.06 2.41
CA ALA A 139 17.75 -10.50 2.19
C ALA A 139 19.09 -11.15 1.78
N PRO A 140 19.90 -10.55 0.88
CA PRO A 140 21.19 -11.12 0.51
C PRO A 140 22.23 -11.19 1.64
N LYS A 141 22.15 -10.27 2.63
CA LYS A 141 23.18 -10.16 3.69
C LYS A 141 22.78 -10.82 5.01
N GLN A 142 21.48 -10.84 5.34
CA GLN A 142 20.99 -11.27 6.65
C GLN A 142 19.99 -12.43 6.60
N ALA A 143 19.61 -12.89 5.41
CA ALA A 143 18.61 -13.95 5.25
C ALA A 143 19.05 -15.00 4.23
N ALA A 144 18.25 -15.20 3.17
CA ALA A 144 18.36 -16.31 2.23
C ALA A 144 19.59 -16.25 1.30
N GLY A 145 20.43 -15.22 1.40
CA GLY A 145 21.61 -15.04 0.55
C GLY A 145 21.29 -14.70 -0.91
N ARG A 146 20.04 -14.32 -1.19
CA ARG A 146 19.49 -14.01 -2.51
C ARG A 146 18.35 -13.01 -2.40
#